data_AF-A0A8T5LYL8-F1
#
_entry.id   AF-A0A8T5LYL8-F1
#
_cell.length_a   1.000
_cell.length_b   1.000
_cell.length_c   1.000
_cell.angle_alpha   90.00
_cell.angle_beta   90.00
_cell.angle_gamma   90.00
#
_symmetry.space_group_name_H-M   'P 1'
#
loop_
_entity.id
_entity.type
_entity.pdbx_description
1 polymer ?
#
loop_
_entity_poly.entity_id
_entity_poly.type
_entity_poly.pdbx_seq_one_letter_code
_entity_poly.pdbx_strand_id
1 'polypeptide(L)'
;MVNLRKNEAKTDINLFNFIKDNRIYSKSWTVKKQSNKYIQFLLDKSSKKGTGNKGYPDLIYVNEIKKLLILIENKDSIKNHISKNENKPVDFAVDGIKHYLSFFTKTSLDEEKETIRKYLNDWRIIGIAFSGDINDEYNHRLDTYIIEKGKLININKNEILDEEDYLSFFENIDLEKISNDISKSSSEINRLLRSLDSQKRPILLSALMICLYPKESGADFKNSYSSWNTQTIIRNIPTTVSDILESEGIDKPKIE
;
A
#
# COMPACT_ATOMS: atom_id res chain seq x y z
N MET A 1 32.88 14.60 16.94
CA MET A 1 31.58 13.96 17.27
C MET A 1 30.38 14.91 17.22
N VAL A 2 30.52 16.23 17.43
CA VAL A 2 29.38 17.17 17.45
C VAL A 2 28.80 17.50 16.06
N ASN A 3 29.58 17.38 14.97
CA ASN A 3 29.12 17.72 13.61
C ASN A 3 28.28 16.63 12.92
N LEU A 4 28.59 15.34 13.10
CA LEU A 4 27.86 14.23 12.44
C LEU A 4 26.39 14.17 12.89
N ARG A 5 26.14 14.23 14.20
CA ARG A 5 24.78 14.21 14.75
C ARG A 5 23.93 15.42 14.38
N LYS A 6 24.57 16.58 14.14
CA LYS A 6 23.87 17.79 13.68
C LYS A 6 23.43 17.68 12.22
N ASN A 7 24.21 16.96 11.40
CA ASN A 7 23.89 16.74 10.01
C ASN A 7 22.77 15.70 9.86
N GLU A 8 22.84 14.56 10.58
CA GLU A 8 21.77 13.54 10.56
C GLU A 8 20.42 14.13 10.99
N ALA A 9 20.36 14.89 12.09
CA ALA A 9 19.12 15.52 12.54
C ALA A 9 18.53 16.50 11.52
N LYS A 10 19.37 17.19 10.75
CA LYS A 10 18.91 18.05 9.64
C LYS A 10 18.35 17.21 8.50
N THR A 11 19.04 16.12 8.13
CA THR A 11 18.57 15.20 7.10
C THR A 11 17.23 14.57 7.48
N ASP A 12 17.04 14.17 8.74
CA ASP A 12 15.77 13.62 9.24
C ASP A 12 14.61 14.61 9.10
N ILE A 13 14.84 15.87 9.46
CA ILE A 13 13.84 16.93 9.33
C ILE A 13 13.52 17.21 7.86
N ASN A 14 14.54 17.27 7.00
CA ASN A 14 14.36 17.49 5.57
C ASN A 14 13.53 16.36 4.93
N LEU A 15 13.85 15.11 5.23
CA LEU A 15 13.11 13.96 4.73
C LEU A 15 11.67 13.96 5.25
N PHE A 16 11.48 14.21 6.54
CA PHE A 16 10.13 14.29 7.13
C PHE A 16 9.28 15.38 6.48
N ASN A 17 9.83 16.58 6.27
CA ASN A 17 9.13 17.67 5.61
C ASN A 17 8.81 17.32 4.15
N PHE A 18 9.77 16.75 3.42
CA PHE A 18 9.55 16.30 2.04
C PHE A 18 8.37 15.33 1.96
N ILE A 19 8.34 14.31 2.82
CA ILE A 19 7.26 13.33 2.88
C ILE A 19 5.92 14.02 3.18
N LYS A 20 5.89 14.91 4.17
CA LYS A 20 4.69 15.62 4.58
C LYS A 20 4.12 16.51 3.48
N ASP A 21 4.98 17.16 2.71
CA ASP A 21 4.59 18.20 1.75
C ASP A 21 4.33 17.62 0.34
N ASN A 22 4.93 16.47 -0.01
CA ASN A 22 4.92 15.93 -1.37
C ASN A 22 4.29 14.54 -1.51
N ARG A 23 3.91 13.90 -0.40
CA ARG A 23 3.35 12.53 -0.41
C ARG A 23 2.05 12.43 0.36
N ILE A 24 1.20 11.51 -0.08
CA ILE A 24 -0.14 11.30 0.47
C ILE A 24 -0.14 10.12 1.42
N TYR A 25 -0.30 10.41 2.72
CA TYR A 25 -0.43 9.42 3.79
C TYR A 25 -1.67 9.69 4.63
N SER A 26 -2.46 8.65 4.91
CA SER A 26 -3.70 8.78 5.69
C SER A 26 -3.50 8.85 7.21
N LYS A 27 -2.28 8.56 7.71
CA LYS A 27 -1.88 8.66 9.12
C LYS A 27 -0.62 9.52 9.28
N SER A 28 -0.23 9.78 10.52
CA SER A 28 0.95 10.58 10.83
C SER A 28 2.20 9.71 11.01
N TRP A 29 3.32 10.22 10.53
CA TRP A 29 4.65 9.71 10.80
C TRP A 29 5.11 10.06 12.22
N THR A 30 5.93 9.20 12.82
CA THR A 30 6.44 9.36 14.20
C THR A 30 7.91 8.95 14.30
N VAL A 31 8.62 9.48 15.29
CA VAL A 31 10.09 9.28 15.47
C VAL A 31 10.44 8.38 16.67
N LYS A 32 9.44 7.94 17.44
CA LYS A 32 9.62 7.30 18.76
C LYS A 32 8.53 6.26 19.02
N LYS A 33 8.28 5.96 20.30
CA LYS A 33 7.33 4.96 20.81
C LYS A 33 5.98 4.98 20.07
N GLN A 34 5.54 3.80 19.66
CA GLN A 34 4.27 3.56 18.98
C GLN A 34 3.14 3.30 19.98
N SER A 35 1.93 3.72 19.63
CA SER A 35 0.69 3.36 20.35
C SER A 35 0.34 1.89 20.15
N ASN A 36 0.64 1.33 18.99
CA ASN A 36 0.43 -0.07 18.69
C ASN A 36 1.36 -0.95 19.55
N LYS A 37 0.79 -1.62 20.56
CA LYS A 37 1.53 -2.43 21.53
C LYS A 37 2.31 -3.59 20.91
N TYR A 38 1.84 -4.15 19.79
CA TYR A 38 2.48 -5.31 19.14
C TYR A 38 3.72 -4.88 18.37
N ILE A 39 3.61 -3.80 17.60
CA ILE A 39 4.76 -3.19 16.91
C ILE A 39 5.76 -2.67 17.95
N GLN A 40 5.28 -1.96 18.98
CA GLN A 40 6.15 -1.42 20.02
C GLN A 40 6.93 -2.53 20.75
N PHE A 41 6.28 -3.67 21.01
CA PHE A 41 6.93 -4.81 21.67
C PHE A 41 8.12 -5.35 20.86
N LEU A 42 8.01 -5.43 19.53
CA LEU A 42 9.13 -5.85 18.68
C LEU A 42 10.23 -4.78 18.64
N LEU A 43 9.85 -3.50 18.51
CA LEU A 43 10.80 -2.39 18.54
C LEU A 43 11.58 -2.30 19.86
N ASP A 44 10.95 -2.66 20.98
CA ASP A 44 11.58 -2.67 22.30
C ASP A 44 12.74 -3.67 22.44
N LYS A 45 12.89 -4.61 21.49
CA LYS A 45 14.01 -5.57 21.43
C LYS A 45 14.97 -5.32 20.26
N SER A 46 14.70 -4.32 19.43
CA SER A 46 15.33 -4.15 18.12
C SER A 46 16.60 -3.29 18.12
N SER A 47 17.28 -3.12 19.24
CA SER A 47 18.53 -2.33 19.32
C SER A 47 19.55 -2.77 18.26
N LYS A 48 20.00 -1.82 17.44
CA LYS A 48 21.06 -2.00 16.43
C LYS A 48 22.40 -2.46 17.02
N LYS A 49 22.58 -2.38 18.34
CA LYS A 49 23.76 -2.88 19.05
C LYS A 49 23.63 -4.35 19.49
N GLY A 50 22.53 -5.02 19.17
CA GLY A 50 22.29 -6.42 19.54
C GLY A 50 22.07 -6.63 21.04
N THR A 51 21.73 -5.59 21.79
CA THR A 51 21.65 -5.65 23.27
C THR A 51 20.31 -6.17 23.80
N GLY A 52 19.36 -6.54 22.92
CA GLY A 52 17.97 -6.87 23.31
C GLY A 52 17.18 -5.69 23.90
N ASN A 53 17.73 -4.47 23.78
CA ASN A 53 17.08 -3.24 24.23
C ASN A 53 16.32 -2.57 23.08
N LYS A 54 15.68 -1.46 23.39
CA LYS A 54 14.89 -0.66 22.45
C LYS A 54 15.73 -0.18 21.27
N GLY A 55 15.20 -0.36 20.07
CA GLY A 55 15.67 0.26 18.84
C GLY A 55 14.49 0.95 18.17
N TYR A 56 14.72 2.17 17.70
CA TYR A 56 13.73 2.92 16.94
C TYR A 56 14.36 3.32 15.60
N PRO A 57 13.72 2.98 14.47
CA PRO A 57 14.01 3.63 13.20
C PRO A 57 13.83 5.15 13.30
N ASP A 58 14.42 5.89 12.38
CA ASP A 58 14.38 7.36 12.39
C ASP A 58 12.96 7.88 12.10
N LEU A 59 12.23 7.21 11.21
CA LEU A 59 10.80 7.45 11.00
C LEU A 59 10.00 6.14 10.98
N ILE A 60 8.80 6.21 11.56
CA ILE A 60 7.88 5.09 11.70
C ILE A 60 6.49 5.56 11.29
N TYR A 61 5.89 4.84 10.34
CA TYR A 61 4.51 5.00 9.91
C TYR A 61 3.71 3.76 10.26
N VAL A 62 2.57 3.93 10.93
CA VAL A 62 1.66 2.83 11.28
C VAL A 62 0.25 3.18 10.83
N ASN A 63 -0.33 2.32 10.00
CA ASN A 63 -1.74 2.34 9.66
C ASN A 63 -2.40 1.01 10.01
N GLU A 64 -3.03 0.95 11.18
CA GLU A 64 -3.70 -0.26 11.66
C GLU A 64 -4.91 -0.67 10.81
N ILE A 65 -5.58 0.29 10.16
CA ILE A 65 -6.75 0.02 9.30
C ILE A 65 -6.30 -0.73 8.04
N LYS A 66 -5.23 -0.25 7.40
CA LYS A 66 -4.65 -0.87 6.20
C LYS A 66 -3.63 -1.97 6.52
N LYS A 67 -3.36 -2.21 7.81
CA LYS A 67 -2.32 -3.12 8.32
C LYS A 67 -0.96 -2.86 7.68
N LEU A 68 -0.57 -1.60 7.59
CA LEU A 68 0.66 -1.15 6.95
C LEU A 68 1.64 -0.60 7.99
N LEU A 69 2.88 -1.08 7.92
CA LEU A 69 4.02 -0.58 8.67
C LEU A 69 5.11 -0.15 7.68
N ILE A 70 5.53 1.12 7.76
CA ILE A 70 6.70 1.62 7.04
C ILE A 70 7.73 2.10 8.05
N LEU A 71 8.94 1.58 7.93
CA LEU A 71 10.09 1.98 8.73
C LEU A 71 11.08 2.71 7.81
N ILE A 72 11.70 3.79 8.29
CA ILE A 72 12.77 4.47 7.57
C ILE A 72 13.99 4.57 8.47
N GLU A 73 15.14 4.22 7.92
CA GLU A 73 16.45 4.50 8.48
C GLU A 73 17.18 5.47 7.54
N ASN A 74 17.75 6.53 8.12
CA ASN A 74 18.36 7.64 7.41
C ASN A 74 19.84 7.79 7.77
N LYS A 75 20.65 8.22 6.80
CA LYS A 75 22.04 8.66 7.01
C LYS A 75 22.32 9.97 6.28
N ASP A 76 23.14 10.82 6.89
CA ASP A 76 23.51 12.13 6.32
C ASP A 76 24.28 12.05 5.00
N SER A 77 24.96 10.93 4.73
CA SER A 77 25.90 10.77 3.63
C SER A 77 25.63 9.52 2.82
N ILE A 78 25.62 9.64 1.49
CA ILE A 78 25.51 8.52 0.54
C ILE A 78 26.60 7.44 0.71
N LYS A 79 27.73 7.80 1.34
CA LYS A 79 28.81 6.86 1.67
C LYS A 79 28.41 5.88 2.78
N ASN A 80 27.43 6.26 3.59
CA ASN A 80 26.87 5.49 4.69
C ASN A 80 25.58 4.79 4.27
N HIS A 81 25.35 4.57 2.97
CA HIS A 81 24.13 3.92 2.50
C HIS A 81 24.11 2.42 2.80
N ILE A 82 25.17 1.70 2.43
CA ILE A 82 25.29 0.24 2.58
C ILE A 82 26.72 -0.16 2.89
N SER A 83 26.93 -1.07 3.85
CA SER A 83 28.27 -1.58 4.13
C SER A 83 28.64 -2.74 3.20
N LYS A 84 29.94 -3.02 3.05
CA LYS A 84 30.43 -4.08 2.17
C LYS A 84 29.82 -5.47 2.47
N ASN A 85 29.54 -5.75 3.75
CA ASN A 85 29.05 -7.05 4.22
C ASN A 85 27.61 -6.97 4.78
N GLU A 86 26.95 -5.81 4.66
CA GLU A 86 25.59 -5.57 5.17
C GLU A 86 25.38 -5.90 6.66
N ASN A 87 26.41 -5.74 7.49
CA ASN A 87 26.41 -6.17 8.89
C ASN A 87 26.75 -5.06 9.90
N LYS A 88 26.61 -3.79 9.50
CA LYS A 88 26.89 -2.61 10.32
C LYS A 88 25.64 -1.74 10.49
N PRO A 89 24.59 -2.24 11.16
CA PRO A 89 23.29 -1.59 11.21
C PRO A 89 23.30 -0.21 11.86
N VAL A 90 24.26 0.06 12.75
CA VAL A 90 24.40 1.38 13.39
C VAL A 90 24.87 2.44 12.40
N ASP A 91 25.79 2.06 11.51
CA ASP A 91 26.56 3.00 10.70
C ASP A 91 25.97 3.18 9.29
N PHE A 92 25.15 2.24 8.81
CA PHE A 92 24.65 2.23 7.43
C PHE A 92 23.13 2.10 7.33
N ALA A 93 22.51 2.84 6.40
CA ALA A 93 21.06 2.90 6.23
C ALA A 93 20.45 1.54 5.86
N VAL A 94 20.99 0.86 4.84
CA VAL A 94 20.54 -0.46 4.37
C VAL A 94 20.69 -1.51 5.47
N ASP A 95 21.85 -1.56 6.10
CA ASP A 95 22.13 -2.50 7.19
C ASP A 95 21.15 -2.27 8.36
N GLY A 96 20.90 -1.00 8.70
CA GLY A 96 19.99 -0.59 9.76
C GLY A 96 18.55 -0.98 9.48
N ILE A 97 18.05 -0.70 8.26
CA ILE A 97 16.68 -1.07 7.91
C ILE A 97 16.49 -2.58 7.84
N LYS A 98 17.46 -3.33 7.30
CA LYS A 98 17.44 -4.80 7.28
C LYS A 98 17.40 -5.38 8.69
N HIS A 99 18.17 -4.79 9.61
CA HIS A 99 18.15 -5.17 11.02
C HIS A 99 16.76 -4.95 11.65
N TYR A 100 16.10 -3.81 11.42
CA TYR A 100 14.76 -3.63 11.95
C TYR A 100 13.73 -4.59 11.34
N LEU A 101 13.77 -4.76 10.01
CA LEU A 101 12.86 -5.65 9.30
C LEU A 101 13.02 -7.12 9.70
N SER A 102 14.21 -7.56 10.14
CA SER A 102 14.42 -8.95 10.55
C SER A 102 13.48 -9.37 11.68
N PHE A 103 13.16 -8.47 12.63
CA PHE A 103 12.24 -8.73 13.74
C PHE A 103 10.78 -8.96 13.31
N PHE A 104 10.44 -8.60 12.08
CA PHE A 104 9.10 -8.75 11.52
C PHE A 104 9.01 -9.88 10.48
N THR A 105 10.10 -10.62 10.25
CA THR A 105 10.09 -11.78 9.37
C THR A 105 9.28 -12.92 9.97
N LYS A 106 8.79 -13.84 9.12
CA LYS A 106 8.02 -14.99 9.58
C LYS A 106 8.76 -15.81 10.64
N THR A 107 10.05 -16.07 10.40
CA THR A 107 10.90 -16.82 11.34
C THR A 107 10.97 -16.14 12.70
N SER A 108 11.17 -14.82 12.76
CA SER A 108 11.20 -14.09 14.03
C SER A 108 9.83 -14.02 14.70
N LEU A 109 8.73 -13.89 13.95
CA LEU A 109 7.38 -13.90 14.51
C LEU A 109 6.97 -15.28 15.05
N ASP A 110 7.50 -16.37 14.49
CA ASP A 110 7.23 -17.74 14.94
C ASP A 110 7.82 -18.02 16.32
N GLU A 111 8.90 -17.32 16.70
CA GLU A 111 9.54 -17.38 18.04
C GLU A 111 8.78 -16.56 19.10
N GLU A 112 7.86 -15.69 18.67
CA GLU A 112 7.10 -14.81 19.56
C GLU A 112 5.77 -15.43 20.01
N LYS A 113 5.13 -14.78 21.00
CA LYS A 113 3.82 -15.21 21.50
C LYS A 113 2.80 -15.30 20.37
N GLU A 114 1.94 -16.31 20.43
CA GLU A 114 0.90 -16.56 19.41
C GLU A 114 0.04 -15.32 19.12
N THR A 115 -0.24 -14.49 20.14
CA THR A 115 -1.01 -13.25 19.99
C THR A 115 -0.30 -12.21 19.11
N ILE A 116 1.02 -12.10 19.20
CA ILE A 116 1.82 -11.19 18.36
C ILE A 116 1.87 -11.74 16.94
N ARG A 117 2.20 -13.03 16.79
CA ARG A 117 2.25 -13.71 15.51
C ARG A 117 0.95 -13.54 14.74
N LYS A 118 -0.19 -13.88 15.37
CA LYS A 118 -1.52 -13.74 14.74
C LYS A 118 -1.86 -12.30 14.38
N TYR A 119 -1.50 -11.33 15.22
CA TYR A 119 -1.79 -9.93 14.97
C TYR A 119 -1.00 -9.37 13.77
N LEU A 120 0.27 -9.77 13.62
CA LEU A 120 1.17 -9.25 12.58
C LEU A 120 1.21 -10.10 11.30
N ASN A 121 0.58 -11.27 11.27
CA ASN A 121 0.70 -12.23 10.17
C ASN A 121 0.29 -11.68 8.79
N ASP A 122 -0.67 -10.76 8.75
CA ASP A 122 -1.17 -10.17 7.51
C ASP A 122 -0.80 -8.70 7.31
N TRP A 123 0.16 -8.21 8.09
CA TRP A 123 0.68 -6.86 7.92
C TRP A 123 1.56 -6.73 6.67
N ARG A 124 1.43 -5.59 6.00
CA ARG A 124 2.31 -5.14 4.92
C ARG A 124 3.44 -4.36 5.57
N ILE A 125 4.67 -4.85 5.40
CA ILE A 125 5.82 -4.31 6.14
C ILE A 125 6.90 -3.89 5.14
N ILE A 126 7.20 -2.61 5.20
CA ILE A 126 8.12 -1.92 4.29
C ILE A 126 9.23 -1.30 5.11
N GLY A 127 10.45 -1.37 4.60
CA GLY A 127 11.57 -0.60 5.12
C GLY A 127 12.23 0.19 4.02
N ILE A 128 12.55 1.44 4.31
CA ILE A 128 13.23 2.35 3.41
C ILE A 128 14.58 2.70 4.03
N ALA A 129 15.66 2.44 3.31
CA ALA A 129 16.97 2.98 3.62
C ALA A 129 17.17 4.23 2.78
N PHE A 130 17.39 5.36 3.44
CA PHE A 130 17.66 6.63 2.79
C PHE A 130 19.02 7.17 3.23
N SER A 131 19.75 7.80 2.30
CA SER A 131 20.94 8.57 2.68
C SER A 131 21.19 9.75 1.74
N GLY A 132 21.78 10.82 2.27
CA GLY A 132 22.08 12.04 1.52
C GLY A 132 21.04 13.15 1.73
N ASP A 133 20.76 13.97 0.71
CA ASP A 133 19.77 15.06 0.79
C ASP A 133 18.64 14.83 -0.23
N ILE A 134 17.40 14.71 0.28
CA ILE A 134 16.22 14.40 -0.54
C ILE A 134 15.91 15.50 -1.56
N ASN A 135 16.43 16.71 -1.35
CA ASN A 135 16.25 17.84 -2.26
C ASN A 135 17.39 17.95 -3.31
N ASP A 136 18.40 17.08 -3.24
CA ASP A 136 19.52 17.02 -4.18
C ASP A 136 19.45 15.71 -4.97
N GLU A 137 18.97 15.81 -6.22
CA GLU A 137 18.76 14.65 -7.11
C GLU A 137 20.03 13.82 -7.36
N TYR A 138 21.22 14.42 -7.22
CA TYR A 138 22.50 13.75 -7.49
C TYR A 138 23.19 13.23 -6.22
N ASN A 139 22.71 13.64 -5.05
CA ASN A 139 23.36 13.37 -3.78
C ASN A 139 22.41 12.74 -2.76
N HIS A 140 21.57 11.83 -3.24
CA HIS A 140 20.82 10.92 -2.39
C HIS A 140 20.80 9.50 -2.93
N ARG A 141 20.52 8.56 -2.04
CA ARG A 141 20.27 7.15 -2.36
C ARG A 141 19.09 6.66 -1.55
N LEU A 142 18.29 5.81 -2.17
CA LEU A 142 17.13 5.19 -1.55
C LEU A 142 17.05 3.73 -1.99
N ASP A 143 16.88 2.83 -1.03
CA ASP A 143 16.59 1.43 -1.27
C ASP A 143 15.34 1.06 -0.48
N THR A 144 14.39 0.38 -1.14
CA THR A 144 13.15 -0.03 -0.51
C THR A 144 13.07 -1.55 -0.41
N TYR A 145 12.70 -2.03 0.76
CA TYR A 145 12.56 -3.43 1.10
C TYR A 145 11.13 -3.74 1.54
N ILE A 146 10.63 -4.91 1.16
CA ILE A 146 9.36 -5.45 1.63
C ILE A 146 9.56 -6.82 2.27
N ILE A 147 8.66 -7.19 3.18
CA ILE A 147 8.56 -8.56 3.68
C ILE A 147 7.46 -9.27 2.90
N GLU A 148 7.87 -10.18 2.02
CA GLU A 148 6.97 -10.98 1.20
C GLU A 148 7.26 -12.47 1.39
N LYS A 149 6.20 -13.27 1.60
CA LYS A 149 6.30 -14.72 1.84
C LYS A 149 7.31 -15.08 2.95
N GLY A 150 7.44 -14.20 3.93
CA GLY A 150 8.35 -14.35 5.08
C GLY A 150 9.82 -14.04 4.79
N LYS A 151 10.16 -13.52 3.60
CA LYS A 151 11.52 -13.13 3.22
C LYS A 151 11.59 -11.63 2.94
N LEU A 152 12.78 -11.08 3.16
CA LEU A 152 13.09 -9.70 2.81
C LEU A 152 13.44 -9.61 1.31
N ILE A 153 12.75 -8.75 0.58
CA ILE A 153 12.95 -8.52 -0.86
C ILE A 153 13.27 -7.05 -1.08
N ASN A 154 14.36 -6.75 -1.78
CA ASN A 154 14.63 -5.38 -2.26
C ASN A 154 13.82 -5.13 -3.53
N ILE A 155 12.92 -4.14 -3.52
CA ILE A 155 12.14 -3.73 -4.70
C ILE A 155 12.79 -2.58 -5.48
N ASN A 156 13.99 -2.15 -5.05
CA ASN A 156 14.91 -1.24 -5.72
C ASN A 156 14.23 0.05 -6.22
N LYS A 157 13.42 0.65 -5.35
CA LYS A 157 12.81 1.95 -5.59
C LYS A 157 13.75 3.03 -5.08
N ASN A 158 13.97 4.03 -5.92
CA ASN A 158 14.89 5.15 -5.67
C ASN A 158 14.15 6.43 -5.25
N GLU A 159 12.86 6.34 -4.98
CA GLU A 159 12.02 7.46 -4.53
C GLU A 159 11.10 7.01 -3.40
N ILE A 160 10.66 7.98 -2.58
CA ILE A 160 9.54 7.76 -1.65
C ILE A 160 8.25 7.78 -2.47
N LEU A 161 7.31 6.88 -2.21
CA LEU A 161 6.03 6.78 -2.91
C LEU A 161 4.86 7.19 -2.02
N ASP A 162 3.66 7.31 -2.59
CA ASP A 162 2.45 7.49 -1.80
C ASP A 162 2.06 6.20 -1.07
N GLU A 163 1.18 6.33 -0.06
CA GLU A 163 0.74 5.18 0.74
C GLU A 163 0.14 4.05 -0.11
N GLU A 164 -0.68 4.38 -1.11
CA GLU A 164 -1.35 3.40 -1.97
C GLU A 164 -0.38 2.69 -2.91
N ASP A 165 0.59 3.40 -3.48
CA ASP A 165 1.63 2.81 -4.33
C ASP A 165 2.47 1.80 -3.56
N TYR A 166 2.69 2.04 -2.27
CA TYR A 166 3.37 1.09 -1.41
C TYR A 166 2.54 -0.18 -1.15
N LEU A 167 1.21 -0.05 -1.01
CA LEU A 167 0.32 -1.18 -0.83
C LEU A 167 0.24 -2.06 -2.07
N SER A 168 0.31 -1.46 -3.26
CA SER A 168 0.24 -2.20 -4.53
C SER A 168 1.38 -3.22 -4.71
N PHE A 169 2.52 -3.08 -4.01
CA PHE A 169 3.58 -4.11 -4.04
C PHE A 169 3.22 -5.40 -3.30
N PHE A 170 2.27 -5.33 -2.36
CA PHE A 170 1.78 -6.52 -1.64
C PHE A 170 0.47 -7.03 -2.20
N GLU A 171 -0.17 -6.23 -3.03
CA GLU A 171 -1.10 -6.70 -4.03
C GLU A 171 -0.27 -7.40 -5.11
N ASN A 172 0.24 -8.60 -4.77
CA ASN A 172 0.22 -9.63 -5.80
C ASN A 172 -1.22 -9.67 -6.26
N ILE A 173 -1.47 -9.05 -7.41
CA ILE A 173 -2.64 -9.30 -8.24
C ILE A 173 -2.60 -10.81 -8.39
N ASP A 174 -3.36 -11.48 -7.54
CA ASP A 174 -3.48 -12.93 -7.55
C ASP A 174 -4.26 -13.21 -8.82
N LEU A 175 -3.54 -13.19 -9.95
CA LEU A 175 -4.10 -13.28 -11.29
C LEU A 175 -4.90 -14.57 -11.41
N GLU A 176 -4.51 -15.61 -10.67
CA GLU A 176 -5.28 -16.85 -10.54
C GLU A 176 -6.57 -16.61 -9.77
N LYS A 177 -6.56 -15.93 -8.62
CA LYS A 177 -7.79 -15.59 -7.90
C LYS A 177 -8.71 -14.65 -8.70
N ILE A 178 -8.19 -13.61 -9.32
CA ILE A 178 -8.96 -12.69 -10.18
C ILE A 178 -9.48 -13.44 -11.40
N SER A 179 -8.65 -14.24 -12.06
CA SER A 179 -9.08 -15.07 -13.21
C SER A 179 -10.16 -16.07 -12.78
N ASN A 180 -10.02 -16.69 -11.61
CA ASN A 180 -11.02 -17.59 -11.04
C ASN A 180 -12.32 -16.84 -10.69
N ASP A 181 -12.23 -15.67 -10.06
CA ASP A 181 -13.38 -14.85 -9.67
C ASP A 181 -14.11 -14.31 -10.92
N ILE A 182 -13.37 -13.87 -11.94
CA ILE A 182 -13.91 -13.46 -13.25
C ILE A 182 -14.54 -14.66 -13.95
N SER A 183 -13.87 -15.82 -14.00
CA SER A 183 -14.38 -17.03 -14.65
C SER A 183 -15.64 -17.55 -13.98
N LYS A 184 -15.67 -17.55 -12.65
CA LYS A 184 -16.83 -17.94 -11.84
C LYS A 184 -17.99 -16.97 -12.04
N SER A 185 -17.73 -15.67 -11.97
CA SER A 185 -18.74 -14.63 -12.19
C SER A 185 -19.31 -14.69 -13.63
N SER A 186 -18.44 -14.87 -14.63
CA SER A 186 -18.84 -15.00 -16.04
C SER A 186 -19.71 -16.24 -16.28
N SER A 187 -19.36 -17.36 -15.65
CA SER A 187 -20.14 -18.60 -15.73
C SER A 187 -21.53 -18.42 -15.11
N GLU A 188 -21.60 -17.74 -13.97
CA GLU A 188 -22.85 -17.44 -13.27
C GLU A 188 -23.74 -16.48 -14.08
N ILE A 189 -23.17 -15.41 -14.63
CA ILE A 189 -23.88 -14.48 -15.52
C ILE A 189 -24.44 -15.23 -16.73
N ASN A 190 -23.63 -16.04 -17.40
CA ASN A 190 -24.08 -16.84 -18.55
C ASN A 190 -25.22 -17.81 -18.19
N ARG A 191 -25.20 -18.37 -16.98
CA ARG A 191 -26.27 -19.22 -16.46
C ARG A 191 -27.56 -18.43 -16.25
N LEU A 192 -27.49 -17.25 -15.62
CA LEU A 192 -28.64 -16.37 -15.38
C LEU A 192 -29.28 -15.88 -16.68
N LEU A 193 -28.46 -15.58 -17.69
CA LEU A 193 -28.92 -15.08 -18.99
C LEU A 193 -29.35 -16.19 -19.96
N ARG A 194 -29.31 -17.47 -19.56
CA ARG A 194 -29.55 -18.62 -20.46
C ARG A 194 -30.96 -18.63 -21.06
N SER A 195 -31.94 -18.09 -20.35
CA SER A 195 -33.34 -17.96 -20.81
C SER A 195 -33.54 -16.85 -21.84
N LEU A 196 -32.56 -15.96 -22.02
CA LEU A 196 -32.61 -14.88 -22.99
C LEU A 196 -32.06 -15.33 -24.34
N ASP A 197 -32.63 -14.75 -25.39
CA ASP A 197 -32.13 -14.87 -26.76
C ASP A 197 -30.65 -14.45 -26.84
N SER A 198 -29.85 -15.20 -27.61
CA SER A 198 -28.40 -15.02 -27.67
C SER A 198 -27.97 -13.63 -28.14
N GLN A 199 -28.77 -12.97 -29.00
CA GLN A 199 -28.48 -11.62 -29.48
C GLN A 199 -28.77 -10.56 -28.41
N LYS A 200 -29.68 -10.83 -27.47
CA LYS A 200 -30.08 -9.88 -26.40
C LYS A 200 -29.13 -9.89 -25.20
N ARG A 201 -28.42 -10.99 -24.97
CA ARG A 201 -27.46 -11.14 -23.86
C ARG A 201 -26.37 -10.07 -23.83
N PRO A 202 -25.62 -9.82 -24.94
CA PRO A 202 -24.58 -8.79 -24.93
C PRO A 202 -25.14 -7.38 -24.71
N ILE A 203 -26.35 -7.09 -25.20
CA ILE A 203 -27.00 -5.79 -25.02
C ILE A 203 -27.31 -5.55 -23.53
N LEU A 204 -27.96 -6.51 -22.88
CA LEU A 204 -28.29 -6.40 -21.45
C LEU A 204 -27.03 -6.32 -20.58
N LEU A 205 -26.00 -7.11 -20.91
CA LEU A 205 -24.73 -7.07 -20.18
C LEU A 205 -24.06 -5.69 -20.33
N SER A 206 -24.04 -5.13 -21.54
CA SER A 206 -23.47 -3.80 -21.80
C SER A 206 -24.21 -2.71 -21.01
N ALA A 207 -25.55 -2.75 -21.01
CA ALA A 207 -26.37 -1.81 -20.24
C ALA A 207 -26.09 -1.88 -18.74
N LEU A 208 -25.97 -3.08 -18.17
CA LEU A 208 -25.64 -3.26 -16.75
C LEU A 208 -24.20 -2.82 -16.42
N MET A 209 -23.24 -3.08 -17.31
CA MET A 209 -21.87 -2.61 -17.14
C MET A 209 -21.79 -1.08 -17.13
N ILE A 210 -22.51 -0.42 -18.05
CA ILE A 210 -22.63 1.04 -18.10
C ILE A 210 -23.23 1.58 -16.78
N CYS A 211 -24.31 0.97 -16.29
CA CYS A 211 -24.97 1.41 -15.06
C CYS A 211 -24.15 1.18 -13.78
N LEU A 212 -23.27 0.19 -13.76
CA LEU A 212 -22.46 -0.18 -12.59
C LEU A 212 -21.05 0.42 -12.62
N TYR A 213 -20.71 1.15 -13.68
CA TYR A 213 -19.42 1.81 -13.82
C TYR A 213 -19.39 3.10 -12.98
N PRO A 214 -18.41 3.29 -12.08
CA PRO A 214 -18.41 4.42 -11.16
C PRO A 214 -18.22 5.77 -11.88
N LYS A 215 -19.02 6.78 -11.50
CA LYS A 215 -18.82 8.19 -11.87
C LYS A 215 -18.27 9.01 -10.70
N GLU A 216 -17.48 10.04 -11.00
CA GLU A 216 -16.96 10.99 -10.00
C GLU A 216 -18.04 11.97 -9.47
N SER A 217 -19.21 12.08 -10.13
CA SER A 217 -20.22 13.10 -9.83
C SER A 217 -21.60 12.51 -9.47
N GLY A 218 -21.99 12.64 -8.19
CA GLY A 218 -23.39 12.55 -7.74
C GLY A 218 -24.10 11.20 -7.94
N ALA A 219 -25.37 11.12 -7.50
CA ALA A 219 -26.15 9.88 -7.29
C ALA A 219 -26.00 8.82 -8.41
N ASP A 220 -25.08 7.89 -8.17
CA ASP A 220 -24.72 6.79 -9.06
C ASP A 220 -25.75 5.65 -8.91
N PHE A 221 -26.21 5.09 -10.04
CA PHE A 221 -27.03 3.88 -10.08
C PHE A 221 -26.39 2.78 -9.22
N LYS A 222 -25.06 2.62 -9.34
CA LYS A 222 -24.26 1.66 -8.57
C LYS A 222 -24.42 1.81 -7.05
N ASN A 223 -24.48 3.05 -6.56
CA ASN A 223 -24.54 3.32 -5.13
C ASN A 223 -25.98 3.20 -4.57
N SER A 224 -26.99 3.24 -5.44
CA SER A 224 -28.39 3.40 -5.04
C SER A 224 -29.23 2.14 -5.26
N TYR A 225 -28.90 1.31 -6.25
CA TYR A 225 -29.76 0.20 -6.68
C TYR A 225 -30.05 -0.84 -5.60
N SER A 226 -29.14 -1.02 -4.64
CA SER A 226 -29.29 -1.98 -3.52
C SER A 226 -30.46 -1.63 -2.60
N SER A 227 -30.86 -0.35 -2.55
CA SER A 227 -32.00 0.14 -1.77
C SER A 227 -33.32 0.16 -2.54
N TRP A 228 -33.27 -0.08 -3.86
CA TRP A 228 -34.43 0.03 -4.73
C TRP A 228 -35.20 -1.28 -4.85
N ASN A 229 -36.50 -1.19 -5.06
CA ASN A 229 -37.30 -2.35 -5.48
C ASN A 229 -37.02 -2.69 -6.96
N THR A 230 -37.34 -3.92 -7.35
CA THR A 230 -37.12 -4.45 -8.71
C THR A 230 -37.70 -3.55 -9.80
N GLN A 231 -38.89 -3.01 -9.60
CA GLN A 231 -39.55 -2.17 -10.61
C GLN A 231 -38.81 -0.84 -10.83
N THR A 232 -38.25 -0.29 -9.75
CA THR A 232 -37.45 0.93 -9.79
C THR A 232 -36.12 0.69 -10.51
N ILE A 233 -35.48 -0.44 -10.23
CA ILE A 233 -34.25 -0.86 -10.94
C ILE A 233 -34.52 -0.98 -12.45
N ILE A 234 -35.56 -1.71 -12.84
CA ILE A 234 -35.91 -1.92 -14.27
C ILE A 234 -36.15 -0.58 -14.98
N ARG A 235 -36.81 0.38 -14.32
CA ARG A 235 -37.09 1.70 -14.90
C ARG A 235 -35.85 2.57 -15.02
N ASN A 236 -34.90 2.44 -14.09
CA ASN A 236 -33.71 3.29 -14.05
C ASN A 236 -32.59 2.81 -14.97
N ILE A 237 -32.54 1.53 -15.36
CA ILE A 237 -31.48 1.02 -16.25
C ILE A 237 -31.45 1.77 -17.60
N PRO A 238 -32.55 1.86 -18.38
CA PRO A 238 -32.50 2.55 -19.68
C PRO A 238 -32.16 4.04 -19.55
N THR A 239 -32.73 4.72 -18.56
CA THR A 239 -32.46 6.14 -18.29
C THR A 239 -30.99 6.37 -17.98
N THR A 240 -30.42 5.55 -17.08
CA THR A 240 -29.00 5.66 -16.71
C THR A 240 -28.08 5.42 -17.91
N VAL A 241 -28.39 4.43 -18.75
CA VAL A 241 -27.62 4.18 -19.97
C VAL A 241 -27.70 5.38 -20.91
N SER A 242 -28.89 5.93 -21.14
CA SER A 242 -29.08 7.09 -22.01
C SER A 242 -28.28 8.30 -21.50
N ASP A 243 -28.41 8.62 -20.22
CA ASP A 243 -27.71 9.77 -19.60
C ASP A 243 -26.19 9.62 -19.72
N ILE A 244 -25.67 8.40 -19.58
CA ILE A 244 -24.23 8.13 -19.71
C ILE A 244 -23.79 8.30 -21.18
N LEU A 245 -24.48 7.66 -22.12
CA LEU A 245 -24.10 7.73 -23.54
C LEU A 245 -24.22 9.17 -24.08
N GLU A 246 -25.25 9.92 -23.69
CA GLU A 246 -25.37 11.35 -24.02
C GLU A 246 -24.22 12.17 -23.42
N SER A 247 -23.81 11.90 -22.17
CA SER A 247 -22.68 12.59 -21.53
C SER A 247 -21.32 12.32 -22.18
N GLU A 248 -21.18 11.16 -22.84
CA GLU A 248 -20.00 10.78 -23.63
C GLU A 248 -20.06 11.29 -25.08
N GLY A 249 -21.08 12.09 -25.43
CA GLY A 249 -21.21 12.72 -26.74
C GLY A 249 -21.84 11.83 -27.83
N ILE A 250 -22.55 10.76 -27.46
CA ILE A 250 -23.30 9.94 -28.42
C ILE A 250 -24.64 10.63 -28.73
N ASP A 251 -24.92 10.84 -30.01
CA ASP A 251 -26.15 11.48 -30.45
C ASP A 251 -27.38 10.68 -30.00
N LYS A 252 -28.38 11.38 -29.43
CA LYS A 252 -29.65 10.80 -28.98
C LYS A 252 -30.37 9.89 -29.99
N PRO A 253 -30.42 10.20 -31.30
CA PRO A 253 -31.02 9.31 -32.30
C PRO A 253 -30.31 7.97 -32.51
N LYS A 254 -29.09 7.80 -31.97
CA LYS A 254 -28.35 6.52 -31.98
C LYS A 254 -28.57 5.71 -30.70
N ILE A 255 -29.18 6.30 -29.69
CA ILE A 255 -29.47 5.72 -28.37
C ILE A 255 -30.91 5.18 -28.34
N GLU A 256 -31.84 5.90 -29.01
CA GLU A 256 -33.24 5.52 -29.22
C GLU A 256 -33.42 4.50 -30.36
#